data_AF-Q82XX6-F1
#
_entry.id   AF-Q82XX6-F1
#
_cell.length_a   1.000
_cell.length_b   1.000
_cell.length_c   1.000
_cell.angle_alpha   90.00
_cell.angle_beta   90.00
_cell.angle_gamma   90.00
#
_symmetry.space_group_name_H-M   'P 1'
#
loop_
_entity.id
_entity.type
_entity.pdbx_description
1 polymer ?
#
loop_
_entity_poly.entity_id
_entity_poly.type
_entity_poly.pdbx_seq_one_letter_code
_entity_poly.pdbx_strand_id
1 'polypeptide(L)'
;MTIWLVTRHPGAIEWVARQGIQWDKHAAHLDPCEITAGDTVIGSLPINLAAEICNRGARYFNLSLNLPAHLRGRELDAATLTACEARLEEYIVKKVNS
;
A
#
# COMPACT_ATOMS: atom_id res chain seq x y z
N MET A 1 -11.74 -12.76 -4.62
CA MET A 1 -10.36 -12.26 -4.58
C MET A 1 -10.32 -11.01 -5.42
N THR A 2 -10.09 -9.88 -4.77
CA THR A 2 -9.99 -8.54 -5.35
C THR A 2 -8.61 -7.97 -5.03
N ILE A 3 -7.96 -7.34 -6.01
CA ILE A 3 -6.73 -6.57 -5.81
C ILE A 3 -7.10 -5.10 -5.61
N TRP A 4 -6.81 -4.59 -4.43
CA TRP A 4 -7.03 -3.20 -4.05
C TRP A 4 -5.73 -2.41 -4.13
N LEU A 5 -5.75 -1.30 -4.86
CA LEU A 5 -4.72 -0.26 -4.77
C LEU A 5 -5.22 0.87 -3.86
N VAL A 6 -4.61 1.02 -2.69
CA VAL A 6 -5.00 2.04 -1.70
C VAL A 6 -3.94 3.11 -1.59
N THR A 7 -4.19 4.25 -2.23
CA THR A 7 -3.33 5.43 -2.16
C THR A 7 -4.05 6.66 -2.70
N ARG A 8 -3.80 7.81 -2.08
CA ARG A 8 -4.19 9.13 -2.60
C ARG A 8 -3.14 9.77 -3.50
N HIS A 9 -1.94 9.18 -3.57
CA HIS A 9 -0.75 9.76 -4.20
C HIS A 9 -0.68 9.39 -5.69
N PRO A 10 -0.80 10.36 -6.63
CA PRO A 10 -0.77 10.06 -8.06
C PRO A 10 0.51 9.36 -8.51
N GLY A 11 1.66 9.75 -7.96
CA GLY A 11 2.94 9.12 -8.29
C GLY A 11 2.99 7.65 -7.90
N ALA A 12 2.35 7.26 -6.79
CA ALA A 12 2.25 5.86 -6.39
C ALA A 12 1.38 5.04 -7.36
N ILE A 13 0.25 5.61 -7.82
CA ILE A 13 -0.63 4.98 -8.82
C ILE A 13 0.14 4.73 -10.11
N GLU A 14 0.80 5.77 -10.61
CA GLU A 14 1.62 5.68 -11.81
C GLU A 14 2.77 4.69 -11.66
N TRP A 15 3.47 4.73 -10.52
CA TRP A 15 4.59 3.83 -10.26
C TRP A 15 4.16 2.35 -10.26
N VAL A 16 3.04 2.02 -9.60
CA VAL A 16 2.48 0.66 -9.58
C VAL A 16 2.08 0.22 -11.00
N ALA A 17 1.43 1.10 -11.77
CA ALA A 17 1.08 0.82 -13.16
C ALA A 17 2.31 0.53 -14.03
N ARG A 18 3.42 1.29 -13.84
CA ARG A 18 4.69 1.07 -14.53
C ARG A 18 5.35 -0.28 -14.17
N GLN A 19 5.03 -0.86 -13.02
CA GLN A 19 5.46 -2.23 -12.67
C GLN A 19 4.63 -3.31 -13.37
N GLY A 20 3.63 -2.94 -14.18
CA GLY A 20 2.73 -3.89 -14.85
C GLY A 20 1.67 -4.50 -13.92
N ILE A 21 1.51 -3.96 -12.72
CA ILE A 21 0.57 -4.47 -11.72
C ILE A 21 -0.82 -3.94 -12.02
N GLN A 22 -1.76 -4.86 -12.19
CA GLN A 22 -3.19 -4.54 -12.35
C GLN A 22 -3.89 -4.58 -10.99
N TRP A 23 -4.92 -3.76 -10.84
CA TRP A 23 -5.80 -3.76 -9.68
C TRP A 23 -7.26 -3.68 -10.12
N ASP A 24 -8.15 -4.27 -9.34
CA ASP A 24 -9.59 -4.28 -9.62
C ASP A 24 -10.27 -3.03 -9.06
N LYS A 25 -9.79 -2.55 -7.91
CA LYS A 25 -10.34 -1.39 -7.21
C LYS A 25 -9.23 -0.45 -6.76
N HIS A 26 -9.47 0.85 -6.93
CA HIS A 26 -8.62 1.91 -6.40
C HIS A 26 -9.40 2.74 -5.38
N ALA A 27 -8.77 3.04 -4.25
CA ALA A 27 -9.35 3.91 -3.23
C ALA A 27 -8.28 4.82 -2.61
N ALA A 28 -8.64 6.07 -2.35
CA ALA A 28 -7.77 6.99 -1.60
C ALA A 28 -7.74 6.66 -0.09
N HIS A 29 -8.86 6.16 0.43
CA HIS A 29 -9.03 5.70 1.81
C HIS A 29 -9.72 4.34 1.77
N LEU A 30 -9.27 3.43 2.63
CA LEU A 30 -9.86 2.10 2.73
C LEU A 30 -10.77 2.02 3.95
N ASP A 31 -12.01 1.56 3.75
CA ASP A 31 -12.81 1.00 4.82
C ASP A 31 -12.47 -0.51 4.95
N PRO A 32 -11.87 -0.96 6.08
CA PRO A 32 -11.55 -2.37 6.27
C PRO A 32 -12.77 -3.29 6.21
N CYS A 33 -13.99 -2.77 6.41
CA CYS A 33 -15.22 -3.53 6.28
C CYS A 33 -15.47 -4.05 4.87
N GLU A 34 -14.90 -3.43 3.85
CA GLU A 34 -15.00 -3.86 2.45
C GLU A 34 -14.02 -4.99 2.11
N ILE A 35 -13.03 -5.26 2.96
CA ILE A 35 -12.00 -6.26 2.72
C ILE A 35 -12.49 -7.64 3.14
N THR A 36 -12.33 -8.59 2.23
CA THR A 36 -12.67 -10.00 2.43
C THR A 36 -11.42 -10.88 2.49
N ALA A 37 -11.54 -12.05 3.12
CA ALA A 37 -10.45 -13.01 3.18
C ALA A 37 -10.01 -13.42 1.76
N GLY A 38 -8.70 -13.44 1.54
CA GLY A 38 -8.09 -13.72 0.23
C GLY A 38 -7.94 -12.51 -0.70
N ASP A 39 -8.46 -11.32 -0.33
CA ASP A 39 -8.15 -10.09 -1.06
C ASP A 39 -6.66 -9.72 -0.91
N THR A 40 -6.15 -8.95 -1.87
CA THR A 40 -4.80 -8.38 -1.81
C THR A 40 -4.90 -6.87 -1.75
N VAL A 41 -4.26 -6.25 -0.77
CA VAL A 41 -4.25 -4.80 -0.59
C VAL A 41 -2.83 -4.29 -0.78
N ILE A 42 -2.66 -3.38 -1.74
CA ILE A 42 -1.39 -2.74 -2.10
C ILE A 42 -1.47 -1.27 -1.71
N GLY A 43 -0.51 -0.76 -0.94
CA GLY A 43 -0.49 0.66 -0.59
C GLY A 43 0.47 1.00 0.54
N SER A 44 0.39 2.23 1.04
CA SER A 44 1.07 2.64 2.27
C SER A 44 0.00 2.98 3.30
N LEU A 45 -0.35 2.00 4.13
CA LEU A 45 -1.46 2.12 5.08
C LEU A 45 -0.98 2.53 6.47
N PRO A 46 -1.80 3.28 7.23
CA PRO A 46 -1.67 3.35 8.69
C PRO A 46 -1.57 1.94 9.29
N ILE A 47 -0.64 1.75 10.23
CA ILE A 47 -0.30 0.42 10.77
C ILE A 47 -1.50 -0.31 11.38
N ASN A 48 -2.44 0.44 11.98
CA ASN A 48 -3.68 -0.12 12.53
C ASN A 48 -4.60 -0.68 11.45
N LEU A 49 -4.66 -0.06 10.26
CA LEU A 49 -5.43 -0.56 9.13
C LEU A 49 -4.76 -1.78 8.52
N ALA A 50 -3.43 -1.76 8.36
CA ALA A 50 -2.67 -2.93 7.91
C ALA A 50 -2.89 -4.15 8.81
N ALA A 51 -2.93 -3.95 10.14
CA ALA A 51 -3.24 -5.01 11.09
C ALA A 51 -4.66 -5.56 10.93
N GLU A 52 -5.65 -4.69 10.74
CA GLU A 52 -7.05 -5.06 10.59
C GLU A 52 -7.28 -5.88 9.31
N ILE A 53 -6.69 -5.49 8.18
CA ILE A 53 -6.82 -6.27 6.93
C ILE A 53 -6.11 -7.63 7.02
N CYS A 54 -4.95 -7.70 7.67
CA CYS A 54 -4.25 -8.97 7.91
C CYS A 54 -5.12 -9.88 8.80
N ASN A 55 -5.74 -9.32 9.84
CA ASN A 55 -6.64 -10.05 10.74
C ASN A 55 -7.89 -10.58 10.03
N ARG A 56 -8.35 -9.91 8.97
CA ARG A 56 -9.44 -10.35 8.09
C ARG A 56 -9.04 -11.43 7.08
N GLY A 57 -7.77 -11.83 7.06
CA GLY A 57 -7.25 -12.85 6.14
C GLY A 57 -6.95 -12.32 4.74
N ALA A 58 -6.81 -11.01 4.57
CA ALA A 58 -6.29 -10.42 3.35
C ALA A 58 -4.76 -10.35 3.37
N ARG A 59 -4.15 -10.31 2.19
CA ARG A 59 -2.71 -10.11 2.01
C ARG A 59 -2.41 -8.62 1.92
N TYR A 60 -1.37 -8.17 2.61
CA TYR A 60 -0.96 -6.77 2.59
C TYR A 60 0.42 -6.59 1.96
N PHE A 61 0.49 -5.75 0.92
CA PHE A 61 1.72 -5.31 0.28
C PHE A 61 1.94 -3.83 0.55
N ASN A 62 3.01 -3.51 1.28
CA ASN A 62 3.41 -2.14 1.57
C ASN A 62 4.22 -1.56 0.41
N LEU A 63 3.93 -0.31 0.01
CA LEU A 63 4.84 0.49 -0.80
C LEU A 63 5.97 1.04 0.08
N SER A 64 7.10 0.36 0.07
CA SER A 64 8.30 0.72 0.84
C SER A 64 9.25 1.56 -0.01
N LEU A 65 9.90 2.53 0.64
CA LEU A 65 10.80 3.51 0.02
C LEU A 65 12.03 3.72 0.92
N ASN A 66 13.20 3.89 0.31
CA ASN A 66 14.38 4.41 1.00
C ASN A 66 14.37 5.94 0.92
N LEU A 67 13.48 6.56 1.72
CA LEU A 67 13.17 7.99 1.60
C LEU A 67 14.12 8.88 2.42
N PRO A 68 14.98 9.70 1.78
CA PRO A 68 15.85 10.63 2.49
C PRO A 68 15.05 11.72 3.21
N ALA A 69 15.60 12.26 4.30
CA ALA A 69 14.89 13.18 5.18
C ALA A 69 14.31 14.42 4.48
N HIS A 70 15.02 14.97 3.50
CA HIS A 70 14.60 16.18 2.77
C HIS A 70 13.41 15.96 1.82
N LEU A 71 13.07 14.70 1.49
CA LEU A 71 11.92 14.33 0.67
C LEU A 71 10.70 13.90 1.50
N ARG A 72 10.84 13.75 2.82
CA ARG A 72 9.71 13.38 3.70
C ARG A 72 8.62 14.45 3.68
N GLY A 73 7.37 14.00 3.71
CA GLY A 73 6.19 14.88 3.73
C GLY A 73 5.89 15.59 2.40
N ARG A 74 6.61 15.25 1.33
CA ARG A 74 6.38 15.79 -0.02
C ARG A 74 5.59 14.81 -0.86
N GLU A 75 4.81 15.33 -1.80
CA GLU A 75 4.24 14.53 -2.88
C GLU A 75 5.37 14.12 -3.84
N LEU A 76 5.46 12.84 -4.18
CA LEU A 76 6.52 12.28 -5.02
C LEU A 76 5.92 11.75 -6.31
N ASP A 77 6.57 12.02 -7.44
CA ASP A 77 6.21 11.42 -8.73
C ASP A 77 6.81 10.01 -8.89
N ALA A 78 6.39 9.27 -9.92
CA ALA A 78 6.85 7.90 -10.14
C ALA A 78 8.37 7.78 -10.39
N ALA A 79 8.99 8.82 -10.99
CA ALA A 79 10.43 8.84 -11.21
C ALA A 79 11.19 8.97 -9.88
N THR A 80 10.73 9.86 -9.00
CA THR A 80 11.29 10.05 -7.65
C THR A 80 11.08 8.82 -6.79
N LEU A 81 9.91 8.16 -6.87
CA LEU A 81 9.68 6.87 -6.20
C LEU A 81 10.70 5.82 -6.66
N THR A 82 10.96 5.72 -7.97
CA THR A 82 11.97 4.81 -8.52
C THR A 82 13.37 5.15 -7.99
N ALA A 83 13.73 6.43 -7.95
CA ALA A 83 15.01 6.90 -7.40
C ALA A 83 15.13 6.64 -5.88
N CYS A 84 14.01 6.58 -5.17
CA CYS A 84 13.93 6.20 -3.75
C CYS A 84 13.81 4.68 -3.53
N GLU A 85 14.14 3.86 -4.54
CA GLU A 85 14.12 2.39 -4.45
C GLU A 85 12.76 1.84 -3.98
N ALA A 86 11.68 2.39 -4.55
CA ALA A 86 10.32 1.92 -4.35
C ALA A 86 10.20 0.42 -4.62
N ARG A 87 9.49 -0.27 -3.73
CA ARG A 87 9.24 -1.71 -3.80
C ARG A 87 7.93 -2.06 -3.11
N LEU A 88 7.30 -3.13 -3.59
CA LEU A 88 6.16 -3.74 -2.90
C LEU A 88 6.62 -4.94 -2.10
N GLU A 89 6.40 -4.89 -0.80
CA GLU A 89 6.83 -5.92 0.14
C GLU A 89 5.62 -6.46 0.90
N GLU A 90 5.48 -7.78 0.96
CA GLU A 90 4.41 -8.41 1.73
C GLU A 90 4.72 -8.32 3.22
N TYR A 91 3.74 -7.87 4.01
CA TYR A 91 3.84 -7.80 5.47
C TYR A 91 2.65 -8.49 6.12
N ILE A 92 2.93 -9.19 7.23
CA ILE A 92 1.92 -9.64 8.17
C ILE A 92 1.99 -8.72 9.39
N VAL A 93 0.95 -7.91 9.58
CA VAL A 93 0.86 -7.00 10.71
C VAL A 93 -0.14 -7.55 11.73
N LYS A 94 0.28 -7.63 12.99
CA LYS A 94 -0.59 -8.09 14.09
C LYS A 94 -0.52 -7.09 15.23
N LYS A 95 -1.69 -6.58 15.65
CA LYS A 95 -1.79 -5.79 16.87
C LYS A 95 -1.46 -6.71 18.07
N VAL A 96 -0.54 -6.28 18.91
CA VAL A 96 -0.23 -6.95 20.17
C VAL A 96 -1.02 -6.25 21.27
N ASN A 97 -1.92 -6.99 21.93
CA ASN A 97 -2.57 -6.53 23.14
C ASN A 97 -1.67 -6.93 24.30
N SER A 98 -1.17 -5.95 25.05
CA SER A 98 -0.51 -6.17 26.35
C SER A 98 -1.54 -6.41 27.45
#